data_AF-A0A5C3NK51-F1
#
_entry.id   AF-A0A5C3NK51-F1
#
_cell.length_a   1.000
_cell.length_b   1.000
_cell.length_c   1.000
_cell.angle_alpha   90.00
_cell.angle_beta   90.00
_cell.angle_gamma   90.00
#
_symmetry.space_group_name_H-M   'P 1'
#
loop_
_entity.id
_entity.type
_entity.pdbx_description
1 polymer ?
#
loop_
_entity_poly.entity_id
_entity_poly.type
_entity_poly.pdbx_seq_one_letter_code
_entity_poly.pdbx_strand_id
1 'polypeptide(L)'
;AGHQREFYNYVSDSDWTGGSSAYSDLEEAGSYWFNGLVPTGVLANDASIQNQTQQFLEYVLDHQDSTGWIGPEVNTTKARYLWGRYPFLFGAIQVVEADPSQADRVVGAIWKFIQLANAMLDNDEGLEHWGRSRWEEFALSLQW
;
A
#
# COMPACT_ATOMS: atom_id res chain seq x y z
N ALA A 1 3.17 13.14 4.58
CA ALA A 1 2.23 13.42 3.47
C ALA A 1 2.25 14.94 3.19
N GLY A 2 1.31 15.54 2.48
CA GLY A 2 1.44 16.93 2.01
C GLY A 2 2.54 17.06 0.93
N HIS A 3 3.34 18.13 0.97
CA HIS A 3 4.32 18.47 -0.08
C HIS A 3 5.55 17.55 -0.21
N GLN A 4 5.58 16.39 0.46
CA GLN A 4 6.74 15.48 0.40
C GLN A 4 7.06 15.01 -1.03
N ARG A 5 6.08 14.93 -1.93
CA ARG A 5 6.31 14.58 -3.35
C ARG A 5 7.20 15.60 -4.08
N GLU A 6 7.35 16.82 -3.56
CA GLU A 6 8.13 17.88 -4.21
C GLU A 6 9.63 17.81 -3.90
N PHE A 7 10.03 17.15 -2.80
CA PHE A 7 11.42 17.20 -2.33
C PHE A 7 11.94 15.91 -1.70
N TYR A 8 11.06 14.96 -1.33
CA TYR A 8 11.46 13.75 -0.61
C TYR A 8 11.55 12.56 -1.56
N ASN A 9 12.77 12.10 -1.81
CA ASN A 9 13.06 11.13 -2.88
C ASN A 9 12.26 9.83 -2.78
N TYR A 10 12.06 9.30 -1.57
CA TYR A 10 11.27 8.08 -1.33
C TYR A 10 9.77 8.22 -1.66
N VAL A 11 9.31 9.44 -1.95
CA VAL A 11 7.95 9.75 -2.39
C VAL A 11 7.95 10.21 -3.84
N SER A 12 8.85 11.13 -4.22
CA SER A 12 8.90 11.70 -5.56
C SER A 12 9.35 10.72 -6.63
N ASP A 13 10.28 9.80 -6.29
CA ASP A 13 10.80 8.73 -7.15
C ASP A 13 10.55 7.36 -6.49
N SER A 14 9.39 7.20 -5.84
CA SER A 14 9.04 5.98 -5.12
C SER A 14 8.94 4.79 -6.06
N ASP A 15 9.59 3.69 -5.70
CA ASP A 15 9.53 2.42 -6.44
C ASP A 15 8.15 1.75 -6.41
N TRP A 16 7.32 2.06 -5.40
CA TRP A 16 5.88 1.74 -5.37
C TRP A 16 5.13 2.25 -6.61
N THR A 17 5.66 3.28 -7.27
CA THR A 17 5.11 3.87 -8.50
C THR A 17 6.06 3.77 -9.70
N GLY A 18 6.97 2.79 -9.68
CA GLY A 18 7.91 2.52 -10.79
C GLY A 18 9.17 3.38 -10.79
N GLY A 19 9.39 4.17 -9.73
CA GLY A 19 10.64 4.90 -9.51
C GLY A 19 11.79 4.00 -9.06
N SER A 20 12.93 4.62 -8.76
CA SER A 20 14.15 3.90 -8.34
C SER A 20 14.48 4.02 -6.86
N SER A 21 13.75 4.85 -6.11
CA SER A 21 14.03 5.14 -4.72
C SER A 21 13.25 4.22 -3.79
N ALA A 22 13.97 3.31 -3.12
CA ALA A 22 13.48 2.51 -2.01
C ALA A 22 14.12 2.98 -0.69
N TYR A 23 13.35 3.00 0.40
CA TYR A 23 13.84 3.40 1.72
C TYR A 23 14.50 2.25 2.47
N SER A 24 13.87 1.08 2.45
CA SER A 24 14.30 -0.13 3.14
C SER A 24 13.73 -1.37 2.43
N ASP A 25 14.23 -2.56 2.77
CA ASP A 25 13.68 -3.84 2.27
C ASP A 25 12.26 -4.13 2.81
N LEU A 26 11.75 -3.34 3.76
CA LEU A 26 10.38 -3.48 4.27
C LEU A 26 9.34 -2.81 3.35
N GLU A 27 9.79 -1.95 2.43
CA GLU A 27 8.97 -1.26 1.45
C GLU A 27 7.79 -0.47 2.06
N GLU A 28 8.01 0.18 3.19
CA GLU A 28 6.96 0.86 3.95
C GLU A 28 6.79 2.33 3.56
N ALA A 29 7.80 2.97 2.94
CA ALA A 29 7.80 4.41 2.76
C ALA A 29 6.68 4.93 1.84
N GLY A 30 6.48 4.29 0.69
CA GLY A 30 5.43 4.68 -0.26
C GLY A 30 4.02 4.48 0.32
N SER A 31 3.80 3.34 0.97
CA SER A 31 2.51 3.01 1.59
C SER A 31 2.20 3.91 2.79
N TYR A 32 3.17 4.26 3.63
CA TYR A 32 2.99 5.24 4.71
C TYR A 32 2.64 6.63 4.19
N TRP A 33 3.33 7.09 3.14
CA TRP A 33 3.02 8.36 2.52
C TRP A 33 1.58 8.37 2.00
N PHE A 34 1.18 7.33 1.28
CA PHE A 34 -0.17 7.17 0.75
C PHE A 34 -1.22 7.16 1.87
N ASN A 35 -1.04 6.34 2.90
CA ASN A 35 -1.93 6.27 4.06
C ASN A 35 -2.17 7.64 4.71
N GLY A 36 -1.11 8.43 4.90
CA GLY A 36 -1.25 9.78 5.46
C GLY A 36 -1.83 10.80 4.47
N LEU A 37 -1.65 10.61 3.17
CA LEU A 37 -2.06 11.58 2.15
C LEU A 37 -3.54 11.50 1.82
N VAL A 38 -4.15 10.31 1.84
CA VAL A 38 -5.58 10.11 1.59
C VAL A 38 -6.46 11.02 2.47
N PRO A 39 -6.41 10.94 3.81
CA PRO A 39 -7.24 11.79 4.66
C PRO A 39 -6.84 13.27 4.54
N THR A 40 -5.56 13.57 4.24
CA THR A 40 -5.11 14.95 4.00
C THR A 40 -5.86 15.58 2.82
N GLY A 41 -5.93 14.88 1.68
CA GLY A 41 -6.63 15.37 0.49
C GLY A 41 -8.14 15.48 0.68
N VAL A 42 -8.75 14.50 1.35
CA VAL A 42 -10.19 14.47 1.64
C VAL A 42 -10.57 15.61 2.60
N LEU A 43 -9.91 15.72 3.75
CA LEU A 43 -10.25 16.70 4.79
C LEU A 43 -9.94 18.15 4.37
N ALA A 44 -8.87 18.37 3.60
CA ALA A 44 -8.54 19.68 3.08
C ALA A 44 -9.38 20.07 1.84
N ASN A 45 -10.13 19.12 1.26
CA ASN A 45 -10.81 19.25 -0.02
C ASN A 45 -9.88 19.74 -1.15
N ASP A 46 -8.66 19.20 -1.18
CA ASP A 46 -7.63 19.59 -2.14
C ASP A 46 -7.61 18.59 -3.32
N ALA A 47 -8.06 19.06 -4.49
CA ALA A 47 -8.16 18.24 -5.69
C ALA A 47 -6.80 17.74 -6.21
N SER A 48 -5.72 18.51 -5.99
CA SER A 48 -4.37 18.09 -6.39
C SER A 48 -3.91 16.92 -5.54
N ILE A 49 -4.09 17.00 -4.22
CA ILE A 49 -3.73 15.91 -3.30
C ILE A 49 -4.59 14.68 -3.55
N GLN A 50 -5.91 14.84 -3.74
CA GLN A 50 -6.80 13.71 -4.06
C GLN A 50 -6.41 13.04 -5.38
N ASN A 51 -5.98 13.81 -6.39
CA ASN A 51 -5.50 13.24 -7.64
C ASN A 51 -4.19 12.44 -7.44
N GLN A 52 -3.29 12.90 -6.58
CA GLN A 52 -2.06 12.16 -6.27
C GLN A 52 -2.35 10.82 -5.57
N THR A 53 -3.28 10.80 -4.62
CA THR A 53 -3.68 9.56 -3.94
C THR A 53 -4.37 8.60 -4.89
N GLN A 54 -5.22 9.11 -5.80
CA GLN A 54 -5.87 8.30 -6.82
C GLN A 54 -4.84 7.69 -7.78
N GLN A 55 -3.87 8.47 -8.27
CA GLN A 55 -2.80 7.97 -9.14
C GLN A 55 -1.97 6.87 -8.46
N PHE A 56 -1.65 7.05 -7.17
CA PHE A 56 -0.90 6.03 -6.42
C PHE A 56 -1.72 4.74 -6.28
N LEU A 57 -3.00 4.85 -5.90
CA LEU A 57 -3.89 3.70 -5.79
C LEU A 57 -3.99 2.96 -7.12
N GLU A 58 -4.30 3.67 -8.21
CA GLU A 58 -4.45 3.10 -9.54
C GLU A 58 -3.17 2.37 -9.98
N TYR A 59 -2.00 3.00 -9.83
CA TYR A 59 -0.74 2.38 -10.17
C TYR A 59 -0.54 1.06 -9.43
N VAL A 60 -0.71 1.06 -8.11
CA VAL A 60 -0.48 -0.14 -7.29
C VAL A 60 -1.46 -1.26 -7.66
N LEU A 61 -2.74 -0.93 -7.90
CA LEU A 61 -3.75 -1.92 -8.27
C LEU A 61 -3.52 -2.47 -9.69
N ASP A 62 -3.08 -1.64 -10.63
CA ASP A 62 -2.79 -2.05 -12.02
C ASP A 62 -1.51 -2.90 -12.13
N HIS A 63 -0.62 -2.80 -11.15
CA HIS A 63 0.61 -3.58 -11.07
C HIS A 63 0.54 -4.74 -10.06
N GLN A 64 -0.64 -5.02 -9.48
CA GLN A 64 -0.83 -6.22 -8.67
C GLN A 64 -0.59 -7.46 -9.53
N ASP A 65 0.33 -8.32 -9.12
CA ASP A 65 0.67 -9.50 -9.92
C ASP A 65 -0.41 -10.60 -9.83
N SER A 66 -0.26 -11.64 -10.66
CA SER A 66 -1.19 -12.77 -10.69
C SER A 66 -1.25 -13.59 -9.39
N THR A 67 -0.25 -13.45 -8.51
CA THR A 67 -0.25 -14.10 -7.19
C THR A 67 -1.09 -13.32 -6.17
N GLY A 68 -1.43 -12.06 -6.47
CA GLY A 68 -2.12 -11.15 -5.56
C GLY A 68 -1.18 -10.22 -4.81
N TRP A 69 0.11 -10.22 -5.13
CA TRP A 69 1.08 -9.39 -4.43
C TRP A 69 0.85 -7.90 -4.71
N ILE A 70 0.83 -7.11 -3.63
CA ILE A 70 0.75 -5.66 -3.65
C ILE A 70 2.12 -5.12 -3.24
N GLY A 71 2.74 -4.29 -4.07
CA GLY A 71 4.02 -3.66 -3.74
C GLY A 71 5.06 -3.76 -4.87
N PRO A 72 6.21 -3.09 -4.70
CA PRO A 72 7.24 -2.96 -5.74
C PRO A 72 8.04 -4.25 -6.01
N GLU A 73 7.84 -5.31 -5.22
CA GLU A 73 8.62 -6.56 -5.33
C GLU A 73 8.13 -7.51 -6.45
N VAL A 74 7.21 -7.07 -7.30
CA VAL A 74 6.80 -7.82 -8.49
C VAL A 74 7.98 -7.88 -9.47
N ASN A 75 8.37 -9.09 -9.89
CA ASN A 75 9.51 -9.33 -10.80
C ASN A 75 10.86 -8.84 -10.27
N THR A 76 11.06 -8.77 -8.95
CA THR A 76 12.34 -8.42 -8.33
C THR A 76 12.88 -9.55 -7.47
N THR A 77 14.09 -9.37 -6.92
CA THR A 77 14.69 -10.27 -5.92
C THR A 77 14.52 -9.77 -4.49
N LYS A 78 13.75 -8.69 -4.28
CA LYS A 78 13.52 -8.13 -2.94
C LYS A 78 12.68 -9.10 -2.12
N ALA A 79 12.92 -9.13 -0.81
CA ALA A 79 12.15 -9.98 0.09
C ALA A 79 10.70 -9.49 0.17
N ARG A 80 9.77 -10.45 0.26
CA ARG A 80 8.34 -10.16 0.33
C ARG A 80 7.87 -10.11 1.78
N TYR A 81 8.01 -8.96 2.46
CA TYR A 81 7.56 -8.78 3.85
C TYR A 81 6.17 -8.15 3.97
N LEU A 82 5.26 -8.76 4.74
CA LEU A 82 3.86 -8.34 4.74
C LEU A 82 3.63 -6.92 5.30
N TRP A 83 4.40 -6.50 6.30
CA TRP A 83 4.14 -5.28 7.06
C TRP A 83 4.08 -4.00 6.21
N GLY A 84 4.98 -3.83 5.25
CA GLY A 84 5.01 -2.64 4.39
C GLY A 84 3.71 -2.42 3.60
N ARG A 85 2.85 -3.44 3.50
CA ARG A 85 1.57 -3.37 2.80
C ARG A 85 0.41 -2.94 3.70
N TYR A 86 0.51 -3.11 5.02
CA TYR A 86 -0.62 -2.78 5.91
C TYR A 86 -0.99 -1.29 5.87
N PRO A 87 -0.04 -0.32 5.82
CA PRO A 87 -0.39 1.08 5.61
C PRO A 87 -1.09 1.33 4.26
N PHE A 88 -0.72 0.58 3.21
CA PHE A 88 -1.41 0.67 1.92
C PHE A 88 -2.87 0.22 2.04
N LEU A 89 -3.12 -0.90 2.72
CA LEU A 89 -4.48 -1.38 2.97
C LEU A 89 -5.33 -0.30 3.67
N PHE A 90 -4.80 0.34 4.71
CA PHE A 90 -5.49 1.44 5.39
C PHE A 90 -5.73 2.65 4.49
N GLY A 91 -4.77 3.03 3.64
CA GLY A 91 -4.97 4.10 2.67
C GLY A 91 -6.06 3.75 1.65
N ALA A 92 -6.08 2.52 1.14
CA ALA A 92 -7.06 2.05 0.17
C ALA A 92 -8.47 1.96 0.78
N ILE A 93 -8.58 1.48 2.02
CA ILE A 93 -9.82 1.50 2.81
C ILE A 93 -10.35 2.93 2.92
N GLN A 94 -9.51 3.89 3.32
CA GLN A 94 -9.92 5.30 3.43
C GLN A 94 -10.36 5.90 2.08
N VAL A 95 -9.77 5.46 0.95
CA VAL A 95 -10.26 5.85 -0.38
C VAL A 95 -11.68 5.33 -0.61
N VAL A 96 -11.96 4.06 -0.29
CA VAL A 96 -13.31 3.48 -0.43
C VAL A 96 -14.32 4.17 0.48
N GLU A 97 -13.94 4.50 1.72
CA GLU A 97 -14.78 5.25 2.64
C GLU A 97 -15.13 6.66 2.10
N ALA A 98 -14.20 7.30 1.38
CA ALA A 98 -14.42 8.61 0.77
C ALA A 98 -15.17 8.54 -0.59
N ASP A 99 -14.91 7.49 -1.37
CA ASP A 99 -15.52 7.22 -2.68
C ASP A 99 -15.91 5.73 -2.78
N PRO A 100 -17.15 5.38 -2.41
CA PRO A 100 -17.63 3.99 -2.47
C PRO A 100 -17.64 3.38 -3.89
N SER A 101 -17.49 4.19 -4.95
CA SER A 101 -17.42 3.65 -6.32
C SER A 101 -16.13 2.84 -6.57
N GLN A 102 -15.10 3.01 -5.75
CA GLN A 102 -13.85 2.24 -5.82
C GLN A 102 -13.95 0.84 -5.18
N ALA A 103 -15.05 0.55 -4.45
CA ALA A 103 -15.17 -0.62 -3.58
C ALA A 103 -14.85 -1.94 -4.29
N ASP A 104 -15.49 -2.24 -5.42
CA ASP A 104 -15.31 -3.52 -6.12
C ASP A 104 -13.86 -3.78 -6.53
N ARG A 105 -13.17 -2.73 -7.03
CA ARG A 105 -11.78 -2.82 -7.49
C ARG A 105 -10.83 -3.00 -6.30
N VAL A 106 -11.00 -2.19 -5.26
CA VAL A 106 -10.12 -2.21 -4.07
C VAL A 106 -10.31 -3.51 -3.30
N VAL A 107 -11.55 -3.89 -2.97
CA VAL A 107 -11.85 -5.12 -2.23
C VAL A 107 -11.37 -6.34 -3.02
N GLY A 108 -11.58 -6.36 -4.35
CA GLY A 108 -11.08 -7.45 -5.19
C GLY A 108 -9.56 -7.61 -5.15
N ALA A 109 -8.80 -6.51 -5.11
CA ALA A 109 -7.35 -6.55 -5.00
C ALA A 109 -6.88 -6.95 -3.60
N ILE A 110 -7.47 -6.37 -2.54
CA ILE A 110 -7.18 -6.73 -1.14
C ILE A 110 -7.45 -8.21 -0.91
N TRP A 111 -8.54 -8.75 -1.45
CA TRP A 111 -8.89 -10.16 -1.31
C TRP A 111 -7.82 -11.09 -1.91
N LYS A 112 -7.29 -10.79 -3.09
CA LYS A 112 -6.19 -11.56 -3.68
C LYS A 112 -4.93 -11.51 -2.82
N PHE A 113 -4.60 -10.33 -2.28
CA PHE A 113 -3.47 -10.17 -1.37
C PHE A 113 -3.65 -10.99 -0.09
N ILE A 114 -4.85 -11.00 0.51
CA ILE A 114 -5.15 -11.78 1.71
C ILE A 114 -4.96 -13.28 1.46
N GLN A 115 -5.41 -13.80 0.32
CA GLN A 115 -5.22 -15.21 -0.02
C GLN A 115 -3.73 -15.58 -0.09
N LEU A 116 -2.93 -14.72 -0.73
CA LEU A 116 -1.48 -14.89 -0.81
C LEU A 116 -0.83 -14.79 0.58
N ALA A 117 -1.16 -13.76 1.34
CA ALA A 117 -0.62 -13.54 2.68
C ALA A 117 -0.93 -14.73 3.61
N ASN A 118 -2.14 -15.28 3.56
CA ASN A 118 -2.50 -16.48 4.32
C ASN A 118 -1.58 -17.67 3.97
N ALA A 119 -1.39 -17.94 2.67
CA ALA A 119 -0.52 -19.03 2.23
C ALA A 119 0.95 -18.80 2.62
N MET A 120 1.44 -17.56 2.57
CA MET A 120 2.79 -17.21 3.03
C MET A 120 2.94 -17.47 4.53
N LEU A 121 1.97 -17.04 5.34
CA LEU A 121 1.98 -17.24 6.79
C LEU A 121 1.96 -18.72 7.17
N ASP A 122 1.15 -19.54 6.48
CA ASP A 122 1.11 -21.00 6.67
C ASP A 122 2.48 -21.66 6.36
N ASN A 123 3.29 -21.03 5.51
CA ASN A 123 4.64 -21.47 5.13
C ASN A 123 5.78 -20.80 5.94
N ASP A 124 5.47 -20.05 7.00
CA ASP A 124 6.43 -19.25 7.80
C ASP A 124 7.20 -18.20 6.97
N GLU A 125 6.55 -17.64 5.95
CA GLU A 125 7.09 -16.60 5.08
C GLU A 125 6.52 -15.20 5.42
N GLY A 126 7.23 -14.17 4.99
CA GLY A 126 6.73 -12.78 5.00
C GLY A 126 6.73 -12.05 6.35
N LEU A 127 7.13 -12.71 7.43
CA LEU A 127 7.19 -12.13 8.78
C LEU A 127 8.63 -11.94 9.29
N GLU A 128 9.13 -10.71 9.16
CA GLU A 128 10.27 -10.23 9.93
C GLU A 128 9.83 -9.62 11.29
N HIS A 129 10.77 -9.07 12.08
CA HIS A 129 10.51 -8.61 13.44
C HIS A 129 9.40 -7.54 13.57
N TRP A 130 9.29 -6.60 12.62
CA TRP A 130 8.24 -5.58 12.59
C TRP A 130 6.89 -6.18 12.23
N GLY A 131 6.81 -7.03 11.19
CA GLY A 131 5.58 -7.73 10.81
C GLY A 131 5.02 -8.62 11.91
N ARG A 132 5.88 -9.28 12.69
CA ARG A 132 5.46 -10.03 13.89
C ARG A 132 4.91 -9.13 14.99
N SER A 133 5.46 -7.93 15.13
CA SER A 133 5.08 -6.98 16.19
C SER A 133 3.85 -6.14 15.83
N ARG A 134 3.52 -6.04 14.53
CA ARG A 134 2.45 -5.19 13.98
C ARG A 134 1.38 -6.00 13.25
N TRP A 135 1.19 -7.24 13.66
CA TRP A 135 0.20 -8.14 13.07
C TRP A 135 -1.24 -7.60 13.20
N GLU A 136 -1.49 -6.78 14.23
CA GLU A 136 -2.78 -6.15 14.49
C GLU A 136 -3.20 -5.19 13.37
N GLU A 137 -2.26 -4.55 12.67
CA GLU A 137 -2.56 -3.68 11.53
C GLU A 137 -3.20 -4.50 10.39
N PHE A 138 -2.73 -5.74 10.19
CA PHE A 138 -3.34 -6.65 9.22
C PHE A 138 -4.70 -7.15 9.68
N ALA A 139 -4.82 -7.54 10.95
CA ALA A 139 -6.09 -8.01 11.51
C ALA A 139 -7.21 -6.95 11.40
N LEU A 140 -6.88 -5.67 11.61
CA LEU A 140 -7.81 -4.56 11.40
C LEU A 140 -8.25 -4.43 9.94
N SER A 141 -7.34 -4.64 8.99
CA SER A 141 -7.67 -4.62 7.55
C SER A 141 -8.57 -5.80 7.14
N LEU A 142 -8.49 -6.94 7.83
CA LEU A 142 -9.36 -8.09 7.62
C LEU A 142 -10.77 -7.92 8.21
N GLN A 143 -10.89 -7.09 9.25
CA GLN A 143 -12.15 -6.84 9.94
C GLN A 143 -13.06 -5.87 9.16
N TRP A 144 -12.47 -4.90 8.48
CA TRP A 144 -13.17 -3.93 7.64
C TRP A 144 -13.92 -4.63 6.50
#